data_AF-Q0AG71-F1
#
_entry.id   AF-Q0AG71-F1
#
_cell.length_a   1.000
_cell.length_b   1.000
_cell.length_c   1.000
_cell.angle_alpha   90.00
_cell.angle_beta   90.00
_cell.angle_gamma   90.00
#
_symmetry.space_group_name_H-M   'P 1'
#
loop_
_entity.id
_entity.type
_entity.pdbx_description
1 polymer ?
#
loop_
_entity_poly.entity_id
_entity_poly.type
_entity_poly.pdbx_seq_one_letter_code
_entity_poly.pdbx_strand_id
1 'polypeptide(L)' 'MSLCTEPLPLRPKPVFQLHASARILIASQAPGRRVHETRVPFDDPSGNRLGEWIIPSRKVGCIMLSDSGPVGIISRLFRF' A
#
# COMPACT_ATOMS: atom_id res chain seq x y z
N MET A 1 -29.35 -2.30 15.72
CA MET A 1 -28.58 -1.82 14.56
C MET A 1 -27.38 -2.75 14.39
N SER A 2 -27.57 -3.88 13.71
CA SER A 2 -26.52 -4.89 13.45
C SER A 2 -26.22 -4.91 11.95
N LEU A 3 -25.28 -4.07 11.52
CA LEU A 3 -24.90 -3.94 10.10
C LEU A 3 -23.81 -4.96 9.67
N CYS A 4 -23.30 -5.77 10.59
CA CYS A 4 -22.27 -6.76 10.33
C CYS A 4 -22.66 -8.11 10.94
N THR A 5 -23.81 -8.64 10.55
CA THR A 5 -24.31 -9.94 11.02
C THR A 5 -23.61 -11.11 10.32
N GLU A 6 -23.13 -10.90 9.09
CA GLU A 6 -22.38 -11.90 8.34
C GLU A 6 -20.86 -11.65 8.36
N PRO A 7 -20.04 -12.70 8.45
CA PRO A 7 -18.60 -12.58 8.36
C PRO A 7 -18.19 -12.03 6.98
N LEU A 8 -17.32 -11.02 6.98
CA LEU A 8 -16.77 -10.46 5.75
C LEU A 8 -16.08 -11.56 4.91
N PRO A 9 -16.26 -11.57 3.57
CA PRO A 9 -15.69 -12.60 2.70
C PRO A 9 -14.17 -12.71 2.79
N LEU A 10 -13.51 -11.61 3.13
CA LEU A 10 -12.06 -11.51 3.26
C LEU A 10 -11.69 -11.16 4.69
N ARG A 11 -10.81 -11.98 5.29
CA ARG A 11 -10.24 -11.70 6.61
C ARG A 11 -9.35 -10.47 6.57
N PRO A 12 -9.29 -9.65 7.63
CA PRO A 12 -8.35 -8.53 7.71
C PRO A 12 -6.90 -8.99 7.46
N LYS A 13 -6.21 -8.33 6.53
CA LYS A 13 -4.79 -8.57 6.22
C LYS A 13 -4.05 -7.22 6.22
N PRO A 14 -3.43 -6.83 7.34
CA PRO A 14 -2.64 -5.62 7.41
C PRO A 14 -1.46 -5.64 6.42
N VAL A 15 -1.27 -4.55 5.69
CA VAL A 15 -0.16 -4.37 4.74
C VAL A 15 0.46 -2.99 4.98
N PHE A 16 1.70 -2.95 5.43
CA PHE A 16 2.48 -1.74 5.70
C PHE A 16 3.96 -1.98 5.40
N GLN A 17 4.69 -0.92 5.04
CA GLN A 17 6.14 -0.99 4.79
C GLN A 17 6.81 0.21 5.45
N LEU A 18 7.68 -0.08 6.41
CA LEU A 18 8.35 0.94 7.22
C LEU A 18 9.86 0.75 7.10
N HIS A 19 10.58 1.86 6.98
CA HIS A 19 12.04 1.86 6.97
C HIS A 19 12.54 2.97 7.91
N ALA A 20 13.53 2.66 8.75
CA ALA A 20 14.01 3.60 9.77
C ALA A 20 14.62 4.88 9.18
N SER A 21 15.17 4.82 7.96
CA SER A 21 15.74 5.98 7.27
C SER A 21 14.76 6.65 6.28
N ALA A 22 13.49 6.27 6.29
CA ALA A 22 12.47 6.91 5.47
C ALA A 22 12.36 8.42 5.81
N ARG A 23 12.35 9.28 4.78
CA ARG A 23 12.11 10.74 4.90
C ARG A 23 10.75 11.18 4.36
N ILE A 24 10.09 10.34 3.57
CA ILE A 24 8.79 10.60 2.94
C ILE A 24 7.81 9.58 3.47
N LEU A 25 6.66 10.03 4.00
CA LEU A 25 5.57 9.15 4.40
C LEU A 25 4.47 9.16 3.33
N ILE A 26 4.12 7.99 2.80
CA ILE A 26 2.97 7.82 1.91
C ILE A 26 1.80 7.25 2.71
N ALA A 27 0.72 8.04 2.83
CA ALA A 27 -0.54 7.62 3.44
C ALA A 27 -1.64 7.46 2.38
N SER A 28 -2.25 6.28 2.30
CA SER A 28 -3.35 5.98 1.36
C SER A 28 -4.61 5.46 2.07
N GLN A 29 -5.74 5.42 1.36
CA GLN A 29 -7.04 5.06 1.96
C GLN A 29 -7.10 3.62 2.47
N ALA A 30 -6.87 2.66 1.57
CA ALA A 30 -7.06 1.24 1.82
C ALA A 30 -6.45 0.41 0.68
N PRO A 31 -5.94 -0.80 0.97
CA PRO A 31 -5.50 -1.73 -0.06
C PRO A 31 -6.67 -2.23 -0.91
N GLY A 32 -6.50 -2.22 -2.22
CA GLY A 32 -7.41 -2.90 -3.16
C GLY A 32 -7.25 -4.42 -3.11
N ARG A 33 -8.09 -5.13 -3.87
CA ARG A 33 -8.11 -6.61 -3.91
C ARG A 33 -6.75 -7.23 -4.29
N ARG A 34 -6.03 -6.64 -5.25
CA ARG A 34 -4.71 -7.13 -5.66
C ARG A 34 -3.70 -7.06 -4.51
N VAL A 35 -3.60 -5.92 -3.84
CA VAL A 35 -2.76 -5.75 -2.64
C VAL A 35 -3.19 -6.69 -1.51
N HIS A 36 -4.48 -6.96 -1.36
CA HIS A 36 -4.98 -7.93 -0.38
C HIS A 36 -4.51 -9.38 -0.68
N GLU A 37 -4.40 -9.74 -1.96
CA GLU A 37 -3.92 -11.06 -2.40
C GLU A 37 -2.38 -11.15 -2.34
N THR A 38 -1.66 -10.15 -2.85
CA THR A 38 -0.19 -10.18 -2.98
C THR A 38 0.54 -9.77 -1.69
N ARG A 39 -0.11 -8.99 -0.83
CA ARG A 39 0.50 -8.33 0.34
C ARG A 39 1.65 -7.37 0.00
N VAL A 40 1.76 -6.96 -1.25
CA VAL A 40 2.74 -5.97 -1.69
C VAL A 40 2.07 -4.60 -1.70
N PRO A 41 2.51 -3.64 -0.84
CA PRO A 41 1.96 -2.29 -0.85
C PRO A 41 2.10 -1.65 -2.23
N PHE A 42 1.05 -0.98 -2.71
CA PHE A 42 1.07 -0.25 -3.98
C PHE A 42 1.38 -1.11 -5.22
N ASP A 43 1.22 -2.44 -5.16
CA ASP A 43 1.24 -3.33 -6.33
C ASP A 43 -0.09 -3.26 -7.09
N ASP A 44 -0.41 -2.09 -7.62
CA ASP A 44 -1.58 -1.82 -8.45
C ASP A 44 -1.35 -0.62 -9.39
N PRO A 45 -2.26 -0.34 -10.34
CA PRO A 45 -2.11 0.80 -11.25
C PRO A 45 -2.05 2.18 -10.57
N SER A 46 -2.55 2.32 -9.33
CA SER A 46 -2.42 3.57 -8.57
C SER A 46 -1.00 3.73 -8.02
N GLY A 47 -0.35 2.65 -7.60
CA GLY A 47 1.05 2.64 -7.20
C GLY A 47 2.01 3.00 -8.33
N ASN A 48 1.74 2.52 -9.55
CA ASN A 48 2.53 2.91 -10.72
C ASN A 48 2.47 4.42 -10.98
N ARG A 49 1.26 5.01 -10.97
CA ARG A 49 1.07 6.47 -11.15
C ARG A 49 1.72 7.28 -10.03
N LEU A 50 1.60 6.82 -8.79
CA LEU A 50 2.26 7.45 -7.65
C LEU A 50 3.79 7.42 -7.81
N GLY A 51 4.31 6.30 -8.31
CA GLY A 51 5.72 6.16 -8.66
C GLY A 51 6.18 7.19 -9.68
N GLU A 52 5.41 7.42 -10.74
CA GLU A 52 5.70 8.45 -11.75
C GLU A 52 5.76 9.86 -11.17
N TRP A 53 4.93 10.17 -10.18
CA TRP A 53 4.93 11.48 -9.51
C TRP A 53 6.14 11.67 -8.59
N ILE A 54 6.53 10.63 -7.85
CA ILE A 54 7.62 10.72 -6.86
C ILE A 54 8.98 10.57 -7.55
N ILE A 55 9.08 9.69 -8.54
CA ILE A 55 10.32 9.36 -9.26
C ILE A 55 10.00 9.20 -10.76
N PRO A 56 9.95 10.32 -11.51
CA PRO A 56 9.88 10.26 -12.96
C PRO A 56 11.03 9.38 -13.50
N SER A 57 10.75 8.46 -14.41
CA SER A 57 11.69 7.52 -15.07
C SER A 57 11.97 6.16 -14.40
N ARG A 58 11.33 5.76 -13.29
CA ARG A 58 11.36 4.37 -12.79
C ARG A 58 9.99 3.71 -12.80
N LYS A 59 9.90 2.47 -13.32
CA LYS A 59 8.70 1.64 -13.24
C LYS A 59 8.60 1.10 -11.80
N VAL A 60 7.78 1.75 -10.98
CA VAL A 60 7.67 1.45 -9.55
C VAL A 60 6.61 0.37 -9.31
N GLY A 61 6.85 -0.85 -9.82
CA GLY A 61 5.99 -2.03 -9.56
C GLY A 61 6.05 -2.52 -8.11
N CYS A 62 6.87 -1.88 -7.31
CA CYS A 62 7.08 -2.03 -5.89
C CYS A 62 7.73 -0.69 -5.51
N ILE A 63 7.14 0.12 -4.62
CA ILE A 63 7.89 1.27 -4.08
C ILE A 63 9.05 0.65 -3.31
N MET A 64 10.20 0.62 -3.99
CA MET A 64 11.19 -0.46 -3.92
C MET A 64 11.64 -0.75 -2.49
N LEU A 65 11.63 -2.05 -2.17
CA LEU A 65 12.27 -2.71 -1.03
C LEU A 65 13.82 -2.71 -1.11
N SER A 66 14.46 -1.71 -1.74
CA SER A 66 15.92 -1.69 -1.87
C SER A 66 16.52 -0.38 -1.37
N ASP A 67 16.92 -0.37 -0.09
CA ASP A 67 18.07 0.32 0.55
C ASP A 67 18.61 1.68 0.03
N SER A 68 17.87 2.46 -0.73
CA SER A 68 18.39 3.74 -1.27
C SER A 68 17.35 4.83 -1.54
N GLY A 69 16.06 4.59 -1.24
CA GLY A 69 15.01 5.61 -1.35
C GLY A 69 14.45 5.99 0.03
N PRO A 70 14.28 7.28 0.35
CA PRO A 70 13.85 7.71 1.67
C PRO A 70 12.33 7.64 1.82
N VAL A 71 11.67 6.52 1.53
CA VAL A 71 10.19 6.45 1.54
C VAL A 71 9.69 5.39 2.51
N GLY A 72 8.90 5.80 3.48
CA GLY A 72 8.12 4.99 4.40
C GLY A 72 6.65 5.04 4.00
N ILE A 73 5.96 3.92 4.12
CA ILE A 73 4.64 3.74 3.51
C ILE A 73 3.68 3.15 4.55
N ILE A 74 2.64 3.93 4.85
CA ILE A 74 1.55 3.50 5.72
C ILE A 74 0.27 3.53 4.88
N SER A 75 -0.14 2.37 4.36
CA SER A 75 -1.51 2.24 3.86
C SER A 75 -2.44 2.23 5.07
N ARG A 76 -3.38 3.18 5.17
CA ARG A 76 -4.43 3.08 6.18
C ARG A 76 -5.21 1.81 5.87
N LEU A 77 -5.38 0.94 6.87
CA LEU A 77 -6.24 -0.21 6.72
C LEU A 77 -7.68 0.26 6.75
N PHE A 78 -8.53 -0.40 5.96
CA PHE A 78 -9.99 -0.31 5.93
C PHE A 78 -10.60 0.58 4.85
N ARG A 79 -10.94 -0.09 3.74
CA ARG A 79 -12.22 0.11 3.09
C ARG A 79 -12.79 -1.30 2.89
N PHE A 80 -13.72 -1.64 3.77
CA PHE A 80 -14.53 -2.86 3.68
C PHE A 80 -15.69 -2.59 2.73
#